data_AF-A0A0R3VZ51-F1
#
_entry.id   AF-A0A0R3VZ51-F1
#
_cell.length_a   1.000
_cell.length_b   1.000
_cell.length_c   1.000
_cell.angle_alpha   90.00
_cell.angle_beta   90.00
_cell.angle_gamma   90.00
#
_symmetry.space_group_name_H-M   'P 1'
#
loop_
_entity.id
_entity.type
_entity.pdbx_description
1 polymer ?
#
loop_
_entity_poly.entity_id
_entity_poly.type
_entity_poly.pdbx_seq_one_letter_code
_entity_poly.pdbx_strand_id
1 'polypeptide(L)'
;MPTWRCNPSALNIPDVGIVVVGGCADYIGPPQNSDKAELLVHDSAYESGWRWIELKPMLQARRSPEIAYFKGCVVVVGGDEGLTVECLPLSSVEQTESQWTQLHGFFKQHISSISLVTLNDRLIFLLSSFNWADVYEFLPTGNDQSLANFEWKQLFRLDGLESPKLFVAEEDLDEG
;
A
#
# COMPACT_ATOMS: atom_id res chain seq x y z
N MET A 1 -1.44 -1.36 -18.54
CA MET A 1 -1.38 -2.45 -17.56
C MET A 1 -1.71 -3.76 -18.27
N PRO A 2 -0.94 -4.84 -18.06
CA PRO A 2 -1.12 -6.12 -18.76
C PRO A 2 -2.39 -6.85 -18.32
N THR A 3 -2.74 -6.75 -17.03
CA THR A 3 -3.98 -7.32 -16.50
C THR A 3 -5.05 -6.23 -16.35
N TRP A 4 -6.25 -6.47 -16.90
CA TRP A 4 -7.40 -5.59 -16.65
C TRP A 4 -8.00 -5.85 -15.26
N ARG A 5 -8.30 -4.77 -14.54
CA ARG A 5 -8.76 -4.79 -13.15
C ARG A 5 -9.44 -3.46 -12.78
N CYS A 6 -10.40 -3.49 -11.87
CA CYS A 6 -10.97 -2.29 -11.25
C CYS A 6 -10.57 -2.19 -9.77
N ASN A 7 -10.48 -0.96 -9.25
CA ASN A 7 -10.04 -0.67 -7.89
C ASN A 7 -8.68 -1.26 -7.48
N PRO A 8 -7.63 -1.23 -8.34
CA PRO A 8 -6.28 -1.48 -7.88
C PRO A 8 -5.75 -0.27 -7.12
N SER A 9 -4.60 -0.45 -6.48
CA SER A 9 -3.87 0.64 -5.86
C SER A 9 -2.53 0.81 -6.52
N ALA A 10 -2.11 2.05 -6.72
CA ALA A 10 -0.89 2.40 -7.42
C ALA A 10 -0.03 3.32 -6.57
N LEU A 11 1.29 3.11 -6.61
CA LEU A 11 2.27 3.87 -5.86
C LEU A 11 3.47 4.17 -6.75
N ASN A 12 3.83 5.44 -6.87
CA ASN A 12 5.09 5.84 -7.47
C ASN A 12 6.22 5.74 -6.43
N ILE A 13 7.29 5.02 -6.77
CA ILE A 13 8.51 4.92 -5.98
C ILE A 13 9.62 5.60 -6.79
N PRO A 14 10.19 6.72 -6.31
CA PRO A 14 11.29 7.38 -6.99
C PRO A 14 12.41 6.41 -7.35
N ASP A 15 12.97 6.57 -8.55
CA ASP A 15 14.06 5.76 -9.11
C ASP A 15 13.76 4.25 -9.32
N VAL A 16 12.55 3.79 -8.96
CA VAL A 16 12.12 2.39 -9.16
C VAL A 16 11.01 2.31 -10.20
N GLY A 17 9.92 3.06 -10.04
CA GLY A 17 8.77 3.05 -10.96
C GLY A 17 7.42 3.03 -10.23
N ILE A 18 6.37 2.70 -10.98
CA ILE A 18 4.99 2.68 -10.46
C ILE A 18 4.57 1.24 -10.17
N VAL A 19 4.39 0.92 -8.90
CA VAL A 19 3.87 -0.37 -8.45
C VAL A 19 2.36 -0.33 -8.47
N VAL A 20 1.73 -1.37 -8.98
CA VAL A 20 0.28 -1.55 -8.99
C VAL A 20 -0.08 -2.90 -8.39
N VAL A 21 -1.00 -2.91 -7.42
CA VAL A 21 -1.41 -4.11 -6.70
C VAL A 21 -2.92 -4.26 -6.63
N GLY A 22 -3.36 -5.53 -6.57
CA GLY A 22 -4.74 -5.88 -6.21
C GLY A 22 -5.76 -5.53 -7.29
N GLY A 23 -6.95 -5.14 -6.85
CA GLY A 23 -8.13 -4.86 -7.67
C GLY A 23 -9.02 -6.08 -7.84
N CYS A 24 -9.98 -5.98 -8.75
CA CYS A 24 -10.93 -7.03 -9.07
C CYS A 24 -11.02 -7.21 -10.59
N ALA A 25 -10.99 -8.46 -11.05
CA ALA A 25 -11.23 -8.82 -12.44
C ALA A 25 -12.67 -9.33 -12.61
N ASP A 26 -13.25 -9.03 -13.78
CA ASP A 26 -14.53 -9.51 -14.33
C ASP A 26 -15.85 -9.04 -13.72
N TYR A 27 -16.80 -8.76 -14.64
CA TYR A 27 -18.23 -8.51 -14.41
C TYR A 27 -19.13 -9.70 -14.84
N ILE A 28 -18.54 -10.76 -15.42
CA ILE A 28 -19.29 -11.90 -15.99
C ILE A 28 -19.52 -13.02 -14.96
N GLY A 29 -18.90 -12.92 -13.78
CA GLY A 29 -19.06 -13.85 -12.65
C GLY A 29 -19.04 -13.13 -11.30
N PRO A 30 -18.98 -13.86 -10.17
CA PRO A 30 -18.75 -13.22 -8.88
C PRO A 30 -17.43 -12.42 -8.95
N PRO A 31 -17.37 -11.21 -8.38
CA PRO A 31 -16.17 -10.38 -8.40
C PRO A 31 -14.99 -11.18 -7.83
N GLN A 32 -13.92 -11.31 -8.62
CA GLN A 32 -12.69 -11.98 -8.19
C GLN A 32 -11.65 -10.95 -7.83
N ASN A 33 -11.39 -10.83 -6.52
CA ASN A 33 -10.27 -10.05 -6.02
C ASN A 33 -8.96 -10.59 -6.59
N SER A 34 -8.00 -9.71 -6.86
CA SER A 34 -6.70 -10.06 -7.41
C SER A 34 -5.61 -9.94 -6.36
N ASP A 35 -4.66 -10.86 -6.38
CA ASP A 35 -3.41 -10.85 -5.61
C ASP A 35 -2.23 -10.32 -6.44
N LYS A 36 -2.44 -10.03 -7.74
CA LYS A 36 -1.37 -9.66 -8.64
C LYS A 36 -0.71 -8.34 -8.23
N ALA A 37 0.60 -8.29 -8.43
CA ALA A 37 1.43 -7.10 -8.31
C ALA A 37 2.24 -6.92 -9.60
N GLU A 38 2.25 -5.71 -10.14
CA GLU A 38 2.91 -5.36 -11.40
C GLU A 38 3.69 -4.05 -11.21
N LEU A 39 4.87 -3.93 -11.83
CA LEU A 39 5.71 -2.73 -11.79
C LEU A 39 5.82 -2.13 -13.19
N LEU A 40 5.49 -0.86 -13.33
CA LEU A 40 5.69 -0.07 -14.55
C LEU A 40 6.99 0.72 -14.41
N VAL A 41 7.95 0.45 -15.31
CA VAL A 41 9.25 1.13 -15.32
C VAL A 41 9.49 1.84 -16.65
N HIS A 42 10.25 2.92 -16.60
CA HIS A 42 10.76 3.57 -17.81
C HIS A 42 11.85 2.69 -18.43
N ASP A 43 11.75 2.45 -19.73
CA ASP A 43 12.72 1.68 -20.51
C ASP A 43 12.81 2.24 -21.93
N SER A 44 13.94 2.89 -22.23
CA SER A 44 14.19 3.52 -23.53
C SER A 44 14.36 2.52 -24.68
N ALA A 45 14.49 1.22 -24.40
CA ALA A 45 14.54 0.19 -25.43
C ALA A 45 13.15 -0.13 -26.02
N TYR A 46 12.07 0.29 -25.35
CA TYR A 46 10.70 0.09 -25.81
C TYR A 46 10.18 1.35 -26.53
N GLU A 47 9.40 1.18 -27.60
CA GLU A 47 8.83 2.31 -28.38
C GLU A 47 7.97 3.25 -27.53
N SER A 48 7.27 2.71 -26.53
CA SER A 48 6.48 3.49 -25.56
C SER A 48 7.34 4.25 -24.55
N GLY A 49 8.63 3.91 -24.39
CA GLY A 49 9.48 4.34 -23.29
C GLY A 49 9.16 3.64 -21.96
N TRP A 50 8.26 2.66 -21.95
CA TRP A 50 7.78 2.01 -20.72
C TRP A 50 7.55 0.52 -20.91
N ARG A 51 7.86 -0.27 -19.88
CA ARG A 51 7.53 -1.70 -19.83
C ARG A 51 6.92 -2.10 -18.49
N TRP A 52 6.12 -3.15 -18.53
CA TRP A 52 5.55 -3.78 -17.34
C TRP A 52 6.39 -4.99 -16.93
N ILE A 53 6.55 -5.16 -15.62
CA ILE A 53 7.21 -6.30 -15.00
C ILE A 53 6.21 -6.97 -14.07
N GLU A 54 6.08 -8.27 -14.19
CA GLU A 54 5.31 -9.07 -13.24
C GLU A 54 6.14 -9.26 -11.95
N LEU A 55 5.57 -8.89 -10.81
CA LEU A 55 6.14 -9.17 -9.50
C LEU A 55 5.52 -10.47 -8.97
N LYS A 56 6.12 -11.04 -7.93
CA LYS A 56 5.47 -12.14 -7.20
C LYS A 56 4.09 -11.67 -6.69
N PRO A 57 3.06 -12.52 -6.73
CA PRO A 57 1.74 -12.16 -6.23
C PRO A 57 1.76 -11.94 -4.72
N MET A 58 0.90 -11.06 -4.24
CA MET A 58 0.61 -10.83 -2.82
C MET A 58 0.17 -12.14 -2.13
N LEU A 59 0.30 -12.21 -0.81
CA LEU A 59 -0.16 -13.37 -0.03
C LEU A 59 -1.69 -13.46 -0.01
N GLN A 60 -2.39 -12.35 -0.22
CA GLN A 60 -3.84 -12.28 -0.27
C GLN A 60 -4.33 -11.50 -1.48
N ALA A 61 -5.44 -11.96 -2.04
CA ALA A 61 -6.18 -11.19 -3.03
C ALA A 61 -6.89 -10.00 -2.36
N ARG A 62 -6.81 -8.82 -2.96
CA ARG A 62 -7.35 -7.58 -2.38
C ARG A 62 -8.03 -6.73 -3.43
N ARG A 63 -9.22 -6.21 -3.12
CA ARG A 63 -9.85 -5.11 -3.85
C ARG A 63 -9.80 -3.84 -3.02
N SER A 64 -9.44 -2.72 -3.66
CA SER A 64 -9.25 -1.43 -2.98
C SER A 64 -8.27 -1.46 -1.79
N PRO A 65 -7.08 -2.11 -1.89
CA PRO A 65 -6.11 -2.04 -0.81
C PRO A 65 -5.54 -0.62 -0.64
N GLU A 66 -4.87 -0.33 0.47
CA GLU A 66 -4.05 0.88 0.60
C GLU A 66 -2.57 0.51 0.47
N ILE A 67 -1.76 1.40 -0.10
CA ILE A 67 -0.37 1.13 -0.47
C ILE A 67 0.54 2.30 -0.11
N ALA A 68 1.73 2.02 0.44
CA ALA A 68 2.75 3.03 0.74
C ALA A 68 4.16 2.46 0.62
N TYR A 69 5.17 3.32 0.44
CA TYR A 69 6.57 2.92 0.41
C TYR A 69 7.24 3.30 1.74
N PHE A 70 7.74 2.31 2.46
CA PHE A 70 8.29 2.51 3.80
C PHE A 70 9.53 1.65 4.01
N LYS A 71 10.65 2.27 4.38
CA LYS A 71 11.93 1.60 4.69
C LYS A 71 12.36 0.58 3.63
N GLY A 72 12.24 0.93 2.34
CA GLY A 72 12.66 0.06 1.23
C GLY A 72 11.63 -1.00 0.82
N CYS A 73 10.44 -0.98 1.43
CA CYS A 73 9.39 -1.95 1.16
C CYS A 73 8.12 -1.27 0.66
N VAL A 74 7.47 -1.90 -0.31
CA VAL A 74 6.05 -1.64 -0.60
C VAL A 74 5.24 -2.29 0.51
N VAL A 75 4.46 -1.51 1.24
CA VAL A 75 3.55 -2.01 2.28
C VAL A 75 2.12 -1.89 1.76
N VAL A 76 1.37 -2.99 1.88
CA VAL A 76 -0.03 -3.07 1.47
C VAL A 76 -0.89 -3.44 2.67
N VAL A 77 -1.98 -2.69 2.85
CA VAL A 77 -2.93 -2.88 3.96
C VAL A 77 -4.36 -3.01 3.43
N GLY A 78 -5.09 -3.97 3.97
CA GLY A 78 -6.55 -4.02 3.82
C GLY A 78 -7.09 -4.45 2.46
N GLY A 79 -8.34 -4.09 2.21
CA GLY A 79 -9.18 -4.56 1.12
C GLY A 79 -10.34 -5.46 1.59
N ASP A 80 -11.19 -5.88 0.65
CA ASP A 80 -12.45 -6.60 0.93
C ASP A 80 -12.30 -7.93 1.71
N GLU A 81 -11.13 -8.57 1.66
CA GLU A 81 -10.84 -9.88 2.30
C GLU A 81 -10.30 -9.75 3.74
N GLY A 82 -10.18 -8.52 4.26
CA GLY A 82 -9.76 -8.25 5.63
C GLY A 82 -8.57 -7.30 5.74
N LEU A 83 -8.23 -6.93 6.98
CA LEU A 83 -7.17 -5.97 7.29
C LEU A 83 -5.86 -6.65 7.67
N THR A 84 -5.38 -7.53 6.81
CA THR A 84 -4.01 -8.01 6.87
C THR A 84 -3.06 -6.97 6.31
N VAL A 85 -1.81 -7.04 6.74
CA VAL A 85 -0.72 -6.19 6.29
C VAL A 85 0.39 -7.08 5.75
N GLU A 86 0.92 -6.73 4.59
CA GLU A 86 2.05 -7.41 3.99
C GLU A 86 3.00 -6.42 3.35
N CYS A 87 4.24 -6.84 3.15
CA CYS A 87 5.22 -6.02 2.47
C CYS A 87 6.06 -6.80 1.47
N LEU A 88 6.52 -6.08 0.44
CA LEU A 88 7.45 -6.55 -0.58
C LEU A 88 8.71 -5.67 -0.56
N PRO A 89 9.90 -6.23 -0.24
CA PRO A 89 11.16 -5.51 -0.41
C PRO A 89 11.38 -5.15 -1.89
N LEU A 90 11.46 -3.85 -2.18
CA LEU A 90 11.58 -3.34 -3.54
C LEU A 90 12.26 -1.97 -3.55
N SER A 91 13.59 -1.97 -3.45
CA SER A 91 14.42 -0.77 -3.51
C SER A 91 15.05 -0.52 -4.89
N SER A 92 14.90 -1.46 -5.84
CA SER A 92 15.35 -1.29 -7.23
C SER A 92 14.57 -2.17 -8.19
N VAL A 93 14.65 -1.86 -9.49
CA VAL A 93 14.02 -2.63 -10.57
C VAL A 93 14.56 -4.06 -10.68
N GLU A 94 15.76 -4.34 -10.15
CA GLU A 94 16.38 -5.66 -10.19
C GLU A 94 15.81 -6.64 -9.15
N GLN A 95 15.06 -6.15 -8.16
CA GLN A 95 14.53 -6.95 -7.04
C GLN A 95 13.16 -7.57 -7.31
N THR A 96 12.83 -7.88 -8.55
CA THR A 96 11.50 -8.39 -8.94
C THR A 96 11.21 -9.81 -8.44
N GLU A 97 12.24 -10.53 -7.98
CA GLU A 97 12.12 -11.89 -7.41
C GLU A 97 11.83 -11.91 -5.89
N SER A 98 11.79 -10.74 -5.24
CA SER A 98 11.42 -10.61 -3.82
C SER A 98 10.06 -11.24 -3.52
N GLN A 99 9.92 -11.80 -2.32
CA GLN A 99 8.67 -12.41 -1.86
C GLN A 99 7.92 -11.48 -0.93
N TRP A 100 6.59 -11.56 -0.95
CA TRP A 100 5.75 -10.90 0.03
C TRP A 100 5.88 -11.56 1.40
N THR A 101 5.93 -10.75 2.45
CA THR A 101 5.95 -11.21 3.83
C THR A 101 4.82 -10.56 4.62
N GLN A 102 4.12 -11.36 5.42
CA GLN A 102 3.07 -10.85 6.30
C GLN A 102 3.69 -10.06 7.46
N LEU A 103 3.15 -8.87 7.73
CA LEU A 103 3.51 -8.03 8.87
C LEU A 103 2.48 -8.17 9.99
N HIS A 104 2.82 -7.67 11.17
CA HIS A 104 1.90 -7.62 12.31
C HIS A 104 0.71 -6.72 11.96
N GLY A 105 -0.49 -7.31 11.96
CA GLY A 105 -1.77 -6.60 11.79
C GLY A 105 -2.62 -6.71 13.06
N PHE A 106 -3.57 -5.79 13.26
CA PHE A 106 -4.40 -5.78 14.48
C PHE A 106 -5.92 -5.69 14.24
N PHE A 107 -6.39 -5.63 13.00
CA PHE A 107 -7.70 -5.03 12.77
C PHE A 107 -8.79 -6.08 12.50
N LYS A 108 -9.59 -6.38 13.54
CA LYS A 108 -10.85 -7.14 13.45
C LYS A 108 -12.03 -6.20 13.72
N GLN A 109 -12.36 -5.30 12.81
CA GLN A 109 -13.50 -4.39 13.00
C GLN A 109 -14.29 -4.18 11.70
N HIS A 110 -15.52 -3.67 11.83
CA HIS A 110 -16.34 -3.22 10.70
C HIS A 110 -15.86 -1.84 10.25
N ILE A 111 -15.29 -1.79 9.05
CA ILE A 111 -14.52 -0.65 8.55
C ILE A 111 -15.29 0.00 7.40
N SER A 112 -15.33 1.32 7.37
CA SER A 112 -15.92 2.10 6.28
C SER A 112 -14.86 2.54 5.26
N SER A 113 -13.69 2.97 5.73
CA SER A 113 -12.58 3.36 4.86
C SER A 113 -11.24 3.21 5.58
N ILE A 114 -10.18 3.11 4.78
CA ILE A 114 -8.79 3.05 5.24
C ILE A 114 -7.96 4.05 4.45
N SER A 115 -6.81 4.45 4.99
CA SER A 115 -5.81 5.26 4.28
C SER A 115 -4.42 4.97 4.84
N LEU A 116 -3.42 4.87 3.97
CA LEU A 116 -2.04 4.60 4.36
C LEU A 116 -1.11 5.60 3.69
N VAL A 117 -0.26 6.27 4.47
CA VAL A 117 0.71 7.23 3.94
C VAL A 117 2.05 7.11 4.67
N THR A 118 3.13 7.46 3.97
CA THR A 118 4.43 7.67 4.59
C THR A 118 4.69 9.17 4.70
N LEU A 119 5.04 9.64 5.90
CA LEU A 119 5.34 11.04 6.20
C LEU A 119 6.57 11.11 7.11
N ASN A 120 7.63 11.77 6.67
CA ASN A 120 8.86 11.95 7.47
C ASN A 120 9.39 10.64 8.06
N ASP A 121 9.56 9.60 7.23
CA ASP A 121 9.97 8.25 7.65
C ASP A 121 9.06 7.59 8.70
N ARG A 122 7.79 7.97 8.75
CA ARG A 122 6.75 7.34 9.58
C ARG A 122 5.66 6.79 8.69
N LEU A 123 5.26 5.55 8.96
CA LEU A 123 4.13 4.93 8.28
C LEU A 123 2.87 5.16 9.13
N ILE A 124 1.94 5.94 8.60
CA ILE A 124 0.71 6.34 9.27
C ILE A 124 -0.46 5.63 8.59
N PHE A 125 -1.26 4.95 9.40
CA PHE A 125 -2.46 4.24 8.97
C PHE A 125 -3.68 4.87 9.62
N LEU A 126 -4.66 5.23 8.81
CA LEU A 126 -5.96 5.66 9.27
C LEU A 126 -6.97 4.55 9.02
N LEU A 127 -7.75 4.26 10.05
CA LEU A 127 -8.84 3.31 10.05
C LEU A 127 -10.13 4.04 10.42
N SER A 128 -11.10 4.14 9.51
CA SER A 128 -12.38 4.77 9.82
C SER A 128 -13.52 3.77 9.95
N SER A 129 -14.46 4.11 10.83
CA SER A 129 -15.80 3.52 10.88
C SER A 129 -16.85 4.60 10.58
N PHE A 130 -18.11 4.36 10.94
CA PHE A 130 -19.25 5.21 10.55
C PHE A 130 -19.11 6.68 10.95
N ASN A 131 -18.50 6.98 12.11
CA ASN A 131 -18.42 8.35 12.64
C ASN A 131 -17.12 8.65 13.40
N TRP A 132 -16.11 7.80 13.27
CA TRP A 132 -14.81 7.99 13.91
C TRP A 132 -13.69 7.42 13.04
N ALA A 133 -12.47 7.90 13.27
CA ALA A 133 -11.26 7.39 12.67
C ALA A 133 -10.15 7.26 13.71
N ASP A 134 -9.56 6.08 13.82
CA ASP A 134 -8.36 5.84 14.61
C ASP A 134 -7.13 5.97 13.70
N VAL A 135 -6.15 6.74 14.18
CA VAL A 135 -4.87 6.93 13.50
C VAL A 135 -3.79 6.16 14.24
N TYR A 136 -3.05 5.35 13.50
CA TYR A 136 -1.98 4.50 14.01
C TYR A 136 -0.65 4.85 13.35
N GLU A 137 0.42 4.63 14.07
CA GLU A 137 1.79 4.67 13.55
C GLU A 137 2.43 3.29 13.67
N PHE A 138 3.16 2.89 12.64
CA PHE A 138 3.94 1.66 12.65
C PHE A 138 5.33 1.91 13.27
N LEU A 139 5.55 1.36 14.46
CA LEU A 139 6.74 1.64 15.28
C LEU A 139 7.52 0.37 15.62
N PRO A 140 8.87 0.42 15.69
CA PRO A 140 9.67 -0.71 16.12
C PRO A 140 9.40 -1.05 17.59
N THR A 141 9.39 -2.35 17.92
CA THR A 141 9.23 -2.86 19.29
C THR A 141 10.55 -3.09 20.02
N GLY A 142 11.69 -2.92 19.34
CA GLY A 142 13.02 -3.10 19.89
C GLY A 142 14.11 -2.46 19.03
N ASN A 143 15.35 -2.95 19.17
CA ASN A 143 16.51 -2.41 18.43
C ASN A 143 16.61 -2.92 16.99
N ASP A 144 15.92 -4.00 16.65
CA ASP A 144 15.87 -4.53 15.29
C ASP A 144 14.96 -3.65 14.41
N GLN A 145 15.48 -3.22 13.26
CA GLN A 145 14.79 -2.38 12.28
C GLN A 145 14.00 -3.18 11.24
N SER A 146 14.00 -4.52 11.32
CA SER A 146 13.14 -5.37 10.51
C SER A 146 11.67 -5.04 10.74
N LEU A 147 10.92 -4.84 9.65
CA LEU A 147 9.48 -4.55 9.70
C LEU A 147 8.67 -5.66 10.39
N ALA A 148 9.20 -6.88 10.47
CA ALA A 148 8.58 -7.97 11.20
C ALA A 148 8.45 -7.68 12.71
N ASN A 149 9.30 -6.80 13.26
CA ASN A 149 9.30 -6.41 14.67
C ASN A 149 8.64 -5.05 14.92
N PHE A 150 7.87 -4.55 13.95
CA PHE A 150 7.10 -3.32 14.10
C PHE A 150 5.66 -3.63 14.52
N GLU A 151 5.07 -2.72 15.28
CA GLU A 151 3.70 -2.79 15.75
C GLU A 151 2.96 -1.48 15.50
N TRP A 152 1.66 -1.59 15.26
CA TRP A 152 0.77 -0.45 15.13
C TRP A 152 0.41 0.11 16.50
N LYS A 153 0.83 1.34 16.80
CA LYS A 153 0.43 2.07 18.00
C LYS A 153 -0.54 3.18 17.65
N GLN A 154 -1.67 3.22 18.36
CA GLN A 154 -2.64 4.29 18.17
C GLN A 154 -2.05 5.63 18.61
N LEU A 155 -2.12 6.63 17.75
CA LEU A 155 -1.72 8.01 18.05
C LEU A 155 -2.88 8.78 18.66
N PHE A 156 -4.03 8.78 17.99
CA PHE A 156 -5.23 9.50 18.42
C PHE A 156 -6.47 8.97 17.69
N ARG A 157 -7.64 9.47 18.12
CA ARG A 157 -8.94 9.27 17.47
C ARG A 157 -9.49 10.61 17.00
N LEU A 158 -10.14 10.60 15.85
CA LEU A 158 -10.94 11.69 15.31
C LEU A 158 -12.41 11.27 15.34
N ASP A 159 -13.29 12.14 15.82
CA ASP A 159 -14.73 11.90 15.83
C ASP A 159 -15.43 12.80 14.80
N GLY A 160 -16.61 12.39 14.34
CA GLY A 160 -17.44 13.16 13.42
C GLY A 160 -16.93 13.21 11.98
N LEU A 161 -16.04 12.28 11.59
CA LEU A 161 -15.55 12.14 10.23
C LEU A 161 -16.20 10.94 9.54
N GLU A 162 -16.75 11.19 8.35
CA GLU A 162 -17.27 10.15 7.46
C GLU A 162 -16.25 9.95 6.33
N SER A 163 -15.65 8.75 6.27
CA SER A 163 -14.69 8.34 5.23
C SER A 163 -13.46 9.26 5.02
N PRO A 164 -12.72 9.65 6.09
CA PRO A 164 -11.54 10.49 5.94
C PRO A 164 -10.40 9.80 5.18
N LYS A 165 -9.58 10.61 4.49
CA LYS A 165 -8.37 10.17 3.78
C LYS A 165 -7.19 11.02 4.22
N LEU A 166 -6.02 10.38 4.34
CA LEU A 166 -4.75 11.06 4.55
C LEU A 166 -4.16 11.44 3.19
N PHE A 167 -3.60 12.64 3.09
CA PHE A 167 -2.76 13.05 1.97
C PHE A 167 -1.54 13.77 2.52
N VAL A 168 -0.40 13.59 1.86
CA VAL A 168 0.84 14.33 2.15
C VAL A 168 0.98 15.38 1.06
N ALA A 169 1.12 16.63 1.46
CA ALA A 169 1.41 17.74 0.56
C ALA A 169 2.80 18.27 0.90
N GLU A 170 3.60 18.51 -0.13
CA GLU A 170 4.84 19.28 -0.03
C GLU A 170 4.50 20.72 -0.39
N GLU A 171 4.87 21.67 0.47
CA GLU A 171 4.85 23.09 0.13
C GLU A 171 6.27 23.48 -0.29
N ASP A 172 6.44 23.81 -1.57
CA ASP A 172 7.62 24.52 -2.04
C ASP A 172 7.52 25.95 -1.51
N LEU A 173 8.21 26.21 -0.39
CA LEU A 173 8.46 27.58 0.02
C LEU A 173 9.51 28.14 -0.93
N ASP A 174 9.08 28.89 -1.94
CA ASP A 174 9.96 29.70 -2.78
C ASP A 174 10.86 30.56 -1.86
N GLU A 175 12.14 30.21 -1.74
CA GLU A 175 13.14 31.07 -1.14
C GLU A 175 13.38 32.26 -2.09
N GLY A 176 12.83 33.41 -1.73
CA GLY A 176 12.95 34.68 -2.47
C GLY A 176 14.29 35.37 -2.34
#